data_AF-A0A2G6HXL8-F1
#
_entry.id   AF-A0A2G6HXL8-F1
#
_cell.length_a   1.000
_cell.length_b   1.000
_cell.length_c   1.000
_cell.angle_alpha   90.00
_cell.angle_beta   90.00
_cell.angle_gamma   90.00
#
_symmetry.space_group_name_H-M   'P 1'
#
loop_
_entity.id
_entity.type
_entity.pdbx_description
1 polymer ?
#
loop_
_entity_poly.entity_id
_entity_poly.type
_entity_poly.pdbx_seq_one_letter_code
_entity_poly.pdbx_strand_id
1 'polypeptide(L)'
;MITDHQYRRLIKLKQTENHLALAASSKAGMCEKTARKYLRQNQLPSQTKKDRNWRTRKDPFEAFWPEVKAFLERDESLQAKTLFDYLCRKYEGHFQESQLRTLQRKI
;
A
#
# COMPACT_ATOMS: atom_id res chain seq x y z
N MET A 1 -6.25 -0.82 9.54
CA MET A 1 -5.42 0.35 9.93
C MET A 1 -5.99 0.92 11.21
N ILE A 2 -5.17 1.36 12.18
CA ILE A 2 -5.69 1.96 13.42
C ILE A 2 -6.26 3.35 13.13
N THR A 3 -7.44 3.64 13.69
CA THR A 3 -8.16 4.91 13.48
C THR A 3 -8.03 5.86 14.65
N ASP A 4 -8.26 7.15 14.39
CA ASP A 4 -8.29 8.19 15.42
C ASP A 4 -9.34 7.91 16.50
N HIS A 5 -10.47 7.32 16.12
CA HIS A 5 -11.50 6.87 17.05
C HIS A 5 -10.97 5.81 18.03
N GLN A 6 -10.24 4.81 17.54
CA GLN A 6 -9.63 3.78 18.37
C GLN A 6 -8.58 4.37 19.33
N TYR A 7 -7.80 5.35 18.87
CA TYR A 7 -6.83 6.05 19.73
C TYR A 7 -7.52 6.86 20.85
N ARG A 8 -8.55 7.65 20.53
CA ARG A 8 -9.31 8.40 21.54
C ARG A 8 -9.96 7.47 22.57
N ARG A 9 -10.50 6.34 22.10
CA ARG A 9 -11.06 5.29 22.98
C ARG A 9 -9.99 4.72 23.91
N LEU A 10 -8.78 4.46 23.42
CA LEU A 10 -7.65 4.00 24.26
C LEU A 10 -7.30 5.01 25.36
N ILE A 11 -7.22 6.31 25.03
CA ILE A 11 -6.92 7.36 26.02
C ILE A 11 -7.98 7.42 27.11
N LYS A 12 -9.26 7.38 26.72
CA LYS A 12 -10.39 7.38 27.66
C LYS A 12 -10.32 6.16 28.59
N LEU A 13 -10.14 4.96 28.02
CA LEU A 13 -10.08 3.71 28.80
C LEU A 13 -8.88 3.66 29.75
N LYS A 14 -7.73 4.20 29.35
CA LYS A 14 -6.54 4.29 30.22
C LYS A 14 -6.79 5.16 31.47
N GLN A 15 -7.63 6.19 31.36
CA GLN A 15 -7.95 7.09 32.47
C GLN A 15 -9.03 6.52 33.41
N THR A 16 -10.01 5.79 32.86
CA THR A 16 -11.15 5.27 33.63
C THR A 16 -10.87 3.90 34.24
N GLU A 17 -10.08 3.06 33.56
CA GLU A 17 -9.79 1.71 34.02
C GLU A 17 -8.34 1.66 34.51
N ASN A 18 -8.14 1.39 35.81
CA ASN A 18 -6.84 1.15 36.45
C ASN A 18 -6.12 -0.13 35.95
N HIS A 19 -6.54 -0.66 34.81
CA HIS A 19 -6.24 -2.01 34.38
C HIS A 19 -5.40 -2.00 33.12
N LEU A 20 -4.17 -2.48 33.29
CA LEU A 20 -3.23 -3.04 32.32
C LEU A 20 -3.42 -2.59 30.88
N ALA A 21 -2.38 -1.97 30.30
CA ALA A 21 -2.36 -1.52 28.90
C ALA A 21 -2.91 -2.55 27.90
N LEU A 22 -2.79 -3.85 28.21
CA LEU A 22 -3.41 -4.96 27.51
C LEU A 22 -4.95 -4.86 27.41
N ALA A 23 -5.68 -4.69 28.52
CA ALA A 23 -7.14 -4.65 28.53
C ALA A 23 -7.70 -3.43 27.78
N ALA A 24 -7.11 -2.25 28.03
CA ALA A 24 -7.47 -1.02 27.32
C ALA A 24 -7.18 -1.12 25.82
N SER A 25 -6.07 -1.75 25.43
CA SER A 25 -5.72 -1.96 24.02
C SER A 25 -6.72 -2.89 23.31
N SER A 26 -7.06 -4.03 23.94
CA SER A 26 -8.03 -4.99 23.41
C SER A 26 -9.41 -4.35 23.24
N LYS A 27 -9.90 -3.60 24.24
CA LYS A 27 -11.17 -2.88 24.16
C LYS A 27 -11.16 -1.76 23.12
N ALA A 28 -10.02 -1.12 22.88
CA ALA A 28 -9.85 -0.12 21.83
C ALA A 28 -9.68 -0.74 20.43
N GLY A 29 -9.63 -2.08 20.31
CA GLY A 29 -9.48 -2.79 19.04
C GLY A 29 -8.07 -2.70 18.45
N MET A 30 -7.04 -2.68 19.30
CA MET A 30 -5.64 -2.69 18.87
C MET A 30 -4.77 -3.57 19.77
N CYS A 31 -3.65 -4.06 19.25
CA CYS A 31 -2.72 -4.82 20.08
C CYS A 31 -1.95 -3.92 21.06
N GLU A 32 -1.51 -4.50 22.18
CA GLU A 32 -0.81 -3.78 23.25
C GLU A 32 0.43 -3.03 22.75
N LYS A 33 1.23 -3.65 21.87
CA LYS A 33 2.41 -3.02 21.27
C LYS A 33 2.04 -1.74 20.51
N THR A 34 0.91 -1.74 19.81
CA THR A 34 0.42 -0.59 19.04
C THR A 34 -0.13 0.49 19.97
N ALA A 35 -0.89 0.10 21.00
CA ALA A 35 -1.34 1.03 22.04
C ALA A 35 -0.14 1.72 22.72
N ARG A 36 0.89 0.97 23.13
CA ARG A 36 2.11 1.51 23.74
C ARG A 36 2.90 2.43 22.80
N LYS A 37 2.89 2.16 21.49
CA LYS A 37 3.49 3.06 20.49
C LYS A 37 2.76 4.40 20.49
N TYR A 38 1.43 4.41 20.33
CA TYR A 38 0.66 5.64 20.26
C TYR A 38 0.63 6.42 21.58
N LEU A 39 0.61 5.73 22.72
CA LEU A 39 0.71 6.37 24.04
C LEU A 39 2.05 7.09 24.24
N ARG A 40 3.15 6.54 23.70
CA ARG A 40 4.47 7.20 23.74
C ARG A 40 4.58 8.35 22.74
N GLN A 41 3.98 8.20 21.57
CA GLN A 41 4.04 9.20 20.50
C GLN A 41 3.12 10.40 20.76
N ASN A 42 2.07 10.23 21.56
CA ASN A 42 1.07 11.25 21.90
C ASN A 42 0.52 12.01 20.69
N GLN A 43 0.36 11.30 19.57
CA GLN A 43 -0.10 11.81 18.28
C GLN A 43 -1.22 10.92 17.75
N LEU A 44 -2.13 11.51 16.97
CA LEU A 44 -3.21 10.78 16.32
C LEU A 44 -2.65 9.89 15.18
N PRO A 45 -3.24 8.70 14.94
CA PRO A 45 -2.92 7.86 13.79
C PRO A 45 -2.94 8.61 12.44
N SER A 46 -3.88 9.53 12.25
CA SER A 46 -3.94 10.43 11.09
C SER A 46 -2.72 11.33 10.94
N GLN A 47 -2.21 11.87 12.05
CA GLN A 47 -1.03 12.76 12.08
C GLN A 47 0.29 12.00 11.86
N THR A 48 0.35 10.73 12.25
CA THR A 48 1.55 9.90 12.05
C THR A 48 1.60 9.25 10.67
N LYS A 49 0.53 9.38 9.88
CA LYS A 49 0.42 8.79 8.55
C LYS A 49 1.34 9.55 7.59
N LYS A 50 2.55 9.03 7.39
CA LYS A 50 3.47 9.54 6.38
C LYS A 50 3.13 8.91 5.03
N ASP A 51 2.91 9.75 4.03
CA ASP A 51 2.82 9.30 2.66
C ASP A 51 4.17 8.68 2.25
N ARG A 52 4.14 7.42 1.85
CA ARG A 52 5.32 6.73 1.33
C ARG A 52 5.45 7.14 -0.13
N ASN A 53 6.29 8.14 -0.40
CA ASN A 53 6.54 8.63 -1.75
C ASN A 53 7.56 7.77 -2.52
N TRP A 54 8.26 6.85 -1.86
CA TRP A 54 9.26 6.02 -2.53
C TRP A 54 8.64 4.74 -3.09
N ARG A 55 8.81 4.53 -4.40
CA ARG A 55 8.75 3.19 -4.99
C ARG A 55 10.04 2.46 -4.59
N THR A 56 9.92 1.30 -3.95
CA THR A 56 11.10 0.50 -3.57
C THR A 56 11.82 -0.12 -4.78
N ARG A 57 11.20 -0.08 -5.97
CA ARG A 57 11.74 -0.62 -7.23
C ARG A 57 11.46 0.34 -8.39
N LYS A 58 12.42 0.48 -9.30
CA LYS A 58 12.22 1.17 -10.59
C LYS A 58 11.15 0.44 -11.41
N ASP A 59 10.37 1.17 -12.19
CA ASP A 59 9.33 0.59 -13.03
C ASP A 59 9.98 -0.10 -14.25
N PRO A 60 9.83 -1.42 -14.42
CA PRO A 60 10.42 -2.14 -15.55
C PRO A 60 9.87 -1.70 -16.91
N PHE A 61 8.67 -1.09 -16.94
CA PHE A 61 8.04 -0.63 -18.17
C PHE A 61 8.29 0.85 -18.48
N GLU A 62 9.08 1.58 -17.67
CA GLU A 62 9.25 3.03 -17.83
C GLU A 62 9.78 3.41 -19.23
N ALA A 63 10.83 2.72 -19.70
CA ALA A 63 11.43 2.96 -21.01
C ALA A 63 10.53 2.54 -22.20
N PHE A 64 9.64 1.57 -21.97
CA PHE A 64 8.77 0.98 -23.01
C PHE A 64 7.34 1.53 -22.96
N TRP A 65 7.05 2.40 -21.99
CA TRP A 65 5.73 2.97 -21.77
C TRP A 65 5.20 3.77 -22.97
N PRO A 66 6.01 4.54 -23.72
CA PRO A 66 5.54 5.22 -24.93
C PRO A 66 4.98 4.24 -25.97
N GLU A 67 5.62 3.09 -26.15
CA GLU A 67 5.12 2.06 -27.08
C GLU A 67 3.84 1.40 -26.56
N VAL A 68 3.79 1.05 -25.27
CA VAL A 68 2.58 0.52 -24.61
C VAL A 68 1.40 1.48 -24.79
N LYS A 69 1.62 2.78 -24.58
CA LYS A 69 0.59 3.80 -24.72
C LYS A 69 0.09 3.91 -26.16
N ALA A 70 0.98 3.84 -27.15
CA ALA A 70 0.58 3.88 -28.56
C ALA A 70 -0.30 2.69 -28.96
N PHE A 71 -0.08 1.51 -28.38
CA PHE A 71 -0.96 0.36 -28.60
C PHE A 71 -2.34 0.56 -27.97
N LEU A 72 -2.39 1.08 -26.74
CA LEU A 72 -3.65 1.34 -26.03
C LEU A 72 -4.47 2.47 -26.66
N GLU A 73 -3.81 3.51 -27.19
CA GLU A 73 -4.47 4.60 -27.91
C GLU A 73 -5.04 4.15 -29.25
N ARG A 74 -4.44 3.13 -29.88
CA ARG A 74 -4.95 2.55 -31.12
C ARG A 74 -6.13 1.61 -30.87
N ASP A 75 -6.07 0.84 -29.78
CA ASP A 75 -7.10 -0.11 -29.40
C ASP A 75 -7.20 -0.20 -27.87
N GLU A 76 -8.22 0.46 -27.32
CA GLU A 76 -8.48 0.47 -25.88
C GLU A 76 -8.95 -0.90 -25.35
N SER A 77 -9.43 -1.80 -26.24
CA SER A 77 -9.86 -3.15 -25.87
C SER A 77 -8.69 -4.14 -25.77
N LEU A 78 -7.47 -3.70 -26.10
CA LEU A 78 -6.28 -4.54 -26.08
C LEU A 78 -6.00 -5.04 -24.66
N GLN A 79 -5.98 -6.36 -24.50
CA GLN A 79 -5.69 -6.95 -23.20
C GLN A 79 -4.23 -6.74 -22.81
N ALA A 80 -3.99 -6.37 -21.55
CA ALA A 80 -2.66 -6.23 -20.99
C ALA A 80 -1.80 -7.50 -21.14
N LYS A 81 -2.41 -8.70 -21.14
CA LYS A 81 -1.70 -9.96 -21.39
C LYS A 81 -1.15 -10.05 -22.81
N THR A 82 -1.96 -9.71 -23.81
CA THR A 82 -1.54 -9.70 -25.21
C THR A 82 -0.40 -8.72 -25.45
N LEU A 83 -0.50 -7.52 -24.85
CA LEU A 83 0.57 -6.52 -24.93
C LEU A 83 1.84 -6.99 -24.22
N PHE A 84 1.71 -7.63 -23.05
CA PHE A 84 2.84 -8.20 -22.33
C PHE A 84 3.53 -9.31 -23.13
N ASP A 85 2.78 -10.23 -23.73
CA ASP A 85 3.32 -11.30 -24.56
C ASP A 85 4.05 -10.73 -25.79
N TYR A 86 3.50 -9.69 -26.41
CA TYR A 86 4.16 -8.97 -27.50
C TYR A 86 5.47 -8.33 -27.04
N LEU A 87 5.49 -7.65 -25.88
CA LEU A 87 6.70 -7.04 -25.33
C LEU A 87 7.77 -8.09 -24.97
N CYS A 88 7.37 -9.22 -24.38
CA CYS A 88 8.27 -10.34 -24.07
C CYS A 88 8.91 -10.94 -25.33
N ARG A 89 8.15 -11.04 -26.43
CA ARG A 89 8.67 -11.52 -27.72
C ARG A 89 9.59 -10.51 -28.40
N LYS A 90 9.24 -9.21 -28.33
CA LYS A 90 10.02 -8.15 -28.96
C LYS A 90 11.32 -7.85 -28.21
N TYR A 91 11.28 -7.92 -26.89
CA TYR A 91 12.39 -7.62 -25.99
C TYR A 91 12.71 -8.86 -25.14
N GLU A 92 13.24 -9.90 -25.79
CA GLU A 92 13.59 -11.15 -25.13
C GLU A 92 14.56 -10.91 -23.96
N GLY A 93 14.25 -11.49 -22.79
CA GLY A 93 15.07 -11.36 -21.58
C GLY A 93 14.91 -10.06 -20.79
N HIS A 94 14.15 -9.07 -21.29
CA HIS A 94 13.91 -7.82 -20.56
C HIS A 94 12.78 -7.90 -19.53
N PHE A 95 11.80 -8.78 -19.77
CA PHE A 95 10.63 -8.92 -18.91
C PHE A 95 10.54 -10.31 -18.29
N GLN A 96 10.04 -10.38 -17.06
CA GLN A 96 9.74 -11.63 -16.37
C GLN A 96 8.23 -11.80 -16.26
N GLU A 97 7.73 -13.03 -16.38
CA GLU A 97 6.27 -13.31 -16.32
C GLU A 97 5.61 -12.77 -15.04
N SER A 98 6.35 -12.70 -13.93
CA SER A 98 5.91 -12.08 -12.67
C SER A 98 5.55 -10.58 -12.77
N GLN A 99 5.98 -9.90 -13.84
CA GLN A 99 5.72 -8.49 -14.11
C GLN A 99 4.42 -8.25 -14.87
N LEU A 100 3.71 -9.28 -15.33
CA LEU A 100 2.38 -9.13 -15.98
C LEU A 100 1.40 -8.36 -15.09
N ARG A 101 1.36 -8.69 -13.79
CA ARG A 101 0.53 -7.96 -12.82
C ARG A 101 0.93 -6.51 -12.62
N THR A 102 2.18 -6.16 -12.92
CA THR A 102 2.64 -4.76 -12.86
C THR A 102 2.07 -3.98 -14.05
N LEU A 103 2.08 -4.57 -15.25
CA LEU A 103 1.46 -3.96 -16.44
C LEU A 103 -0.06 -3.82 -16.29
N GLN A 104 -0.74 -4.88 -15.84
CA GLN A 104 -2.19 -4.90 -15.61
C GLN A 104 -2.69 -3.85 -14.60
N ARG A 105 -1.85 -3.40 -13.67
CA ARG A 105 -2.22 -2.37 -12.68
C ARG A 105 -1.96 -0.96 -13.18
N LYS A 106 -1.23 -0.82 -14.28
CA LYS A 106 -0.77 0.47 -14.82
C LYS A 106 -1.63 0.94 -16.00
N ILE A 107 -2.21 -0.01 -16.74
CA ILE A 107 -3.25 0.18 -17.76
C ILE A 107 -4.59 0.25 -17.05
#